data_AF-A0A9D8E227-F1
#
_entry.id   AF-A0A9D8E227-F1
#
_cell.length_a   1.000
_cell.length_b   1.000
_cell.length_c   1.000
_cell.angle_alpha   90.00
_cell.angle_beta   90.00
_cell.angle_gamma   90.00
#
_symmetry.space_group_name_H-M   'P 1'
#
loop_
_entity.id
_entity.type
_entity.pdbx_description
1 polymer ?
#
loop_
_entity_poly.entity_id
_entity_poly.type
_entity_poly.pdbx_seq_one_letter_code
_entity_poly.pdbx_strand_id
1 'polypeptide(L)'
;MSPDPTPRADLDRIVASAHRLGVELDEADALQWLAAVAAAEGEELVVDDATGVFGHRVSMLDFSPEDLAHFRAVGRLVGFDDAPGVETALALSGSAAQSKIQTYPGDCDYFERVNLLAATREEACRRLATLMREKALATLTGETYRLIEVKYGNYPRDLERDGRLCRAGTPIAWKPEEIVAGRLVGRTPDGEEVEVGWDEVALDPGWCKLDWVVADPVRRQVANASNMLDVTWEAPDGGITPLDGYLDPYFQEVYLEAESVPVFSKLVRHVSPDALAEYVAQLEAEVRKYVARDPRNYGKAAKRMYNVFRLSGRYVEAAFLRELFDEPTAVLYQVHAVLRTVEEAAEPGSAISLETVLAQVDGLILDVIRALEGPEEEEIVRLVLQLRDTLVREGQSGLRSAAVEAARERVINLVNNFFHEKLVGLPSIAAYLEEMGAGE
;
A
#
# COMPACT_ATOMS: atom_id res chain seq x y z
N MET A 1 -25.12 32.90 3.84
CA MET A 1 -24.52 32.22 2.67
C MET A 1 -23.30 33.04 2.26
N SER A 2 -22.13 32.66 2.78
CA SER A 2 -20.87 33.11 2.18
C SER A 2 -20.74 32.41 0.83
N PRO A 3 -20.22 33.06 -0.23
CA PRO A 3 -20.00 32.37 -1.50
C PRO A 3 -19.05 31.20 -1.27
N ASP A 4 -19.35 30.05 -1.88
CA ASP A 4 -18.41 28.93 -1.89
C ASP A 4 -17.08 29.42 -2.47
N PRO A 5 -15.95 29.13 -1.79
CA PRO A 5 -14.66 29.59 -2.25
C PRO A 5 -14.37 29.03 -3.65
N THR A 6 -13.82 29.87 -4.51
CA THR A 6 -13.42 29.44 -5.86
C THR A 6 -12.09 28.70 -5.79
N PRO A 7 -11.79 27.75 -6.72
CA PRO A 7 -10.50 27.05 -6.76
C PRO A 7 -9.28 27.98 -6.72
N ARG A 8 -9.41 29.20 -7.26
CA ARG A 8 -8.35 30.22 -7.21
C ARG A 8 -8.13 30.79 -5.81
N ALA A 9 -9.20 31.06 -5.07
CA ALA A 9 -9.10 31.54 -3.68
C ALA A 9 -8.58 30.44 -2.73
N ASP A 10 -8.86 29.17 -3.04
CA ASP A 10 -8.30 28.02 -2.32
C ASP A 10 -6.80 27.88 -2.60
N LEU A 11 -6.39 27.98 -3.87
CA LEU A 11 -4.98 27.98 -4.26
C LEU A 11 -4.19 29.09 -3.55
N ASP A 12 -4.69 30.33 -3.58
CA ASP A 12 -3.99 31.47 -2.96
C ASP A 12 -3.77 31.25 -1.44
N ARG A 13 -4.69 30.54 -0.75
CA ARG A 13 -4.54 30.17 0.67
C ARG A 13 -3.50 29.08 0.88
N ILE A 14 -3.43 28.09 -0.02
CA ILE A 14 -2.42 27.02 0.03
C ILE A 14 -1.05 27.61 -0.25
N VAL A 15 -0.88 28.38 -1.32
CA VAL A 15 0.38 29.06 -1.70
C VAL A 15 0.90 29.91 -0.54
N ALA A 16 0.04 30.74 0.06
CA ALA A 16 0.44 31.56 1.20
C ALA A 16 0.89 30.74 2.41
N SER A 17 0.32 29.55 2.61
CA SER A 17 0.66 28.66 3.72
C SER A 17 1.92 27.84 3.43
N ALA A 18 2.04 27.29 2.22
CA ALA A 18 3.22 26.59 1.73
C ALA A 18 4.47 27.50 1.79
N HIS A 19 4.36 28.73 1.29
CA HIS A 19 5.46 29.70 1.33
C HIS A 19 5.87 30.08 2.77
N ARG A 20 4.94 30.16 3.72
CA ARG A 20 5.29 30.43 5.14
C ARG A 20 6.04 29.27 5.78
N LEU A 21 5.77 28.05 5.32
CA LEU A 21 6.34 26.83 5.86
C LEU A 21 7.56 26.35 5.07
N GLY A 22 7.98 27.08 4.03
CA GLY A 22 9.06 26.65 3.13
C GLY A 22 8.71 25.31 2.47
N VAL A 23 7.49 25.21 1.94
CA VAL A 23 7.05 24.11 1.08
C VAL A 23 6.98 24.66 -0.35
N GLU A 24 7.73 24.07 -1.26
CA GLU A 24 7.65 24.31 -2.70
C GLU A 24 6.35 23.70 -3.23
N LEU A 25 5.62 24.47 -4.05
CA LEU A 25 4.31 24.06 -4.55
C LEU A 25 4.24 24.32 -6.04
N ASP A 26 3.84 23.32 -6.81
CA ASP A 26 3.50 23.52 -8.22
C ASP A 26 2.08 24.11 -8.31
N GLU A 27 2.02 25.43 -8.52
CA GLU A 27 0.74 26.15 -8.56
C GLU A 27 -0.17 25.71 -9.70
N ALA A 28 0.41 25.28 -10.83
CA ALA A 28 -0.36 24.87 -11.99
C ALA A 28 -1.02 23.51 -11.75
N ASP A 29 -0.26 22.56 -11.22
CA ASP A 29 -0.75 21.23 -10.86
C ASP A 29 -1.77 21.28 -9.72
N ALA A 30 -1.49 22.05 -8.67
CA ALA A 30 -2.40 22.20 -7.54
C ALA A 30 -3.73 22.83 -8.00
N LEU A 31 -3.69 23.81 -8.92
CA LEU A 31 -4.89 24.39 -9.51
C LEU A 31 -5.66 23.39 -10.38
N GLN A 32 -4.96 22.59 -11.20
CA GLN A 32 -5.59 21.55 -12.01
C GLN A 32 -6.29 20.51 -11.13
N TRP A 33 -5.64 20.08 -10.04
CA TRP A 33 -6.22 19.14 -9.08
C TRP A 33 -7.46 19.72 -8.39
N LEU A 34 -7.37 20.95 -7.86
CA LEU A 34 -8.52 21.63 -7.23
C LEU A 34 -9.68 21.83 -8.22
N ALA A 35 -9.38 22.17 -9.47
CA ALA A 35 -10.40 22.33 -10.50
C ALA A 35 -11.08 21.00 -10.85
N ALA A 36 -10.33 19.90 -10.91
CA ALA A 36 -10.89 18.57 -11.17
C ALA A 36 -11.75 18.07 -10.00
N VAL A 37 -11.33 18.32 -8.76
CA VAL A 37 -12.12 18.02 -7.57
C VAL A 37 -13.41 18.84 -7.53
N ALA A 38 -13.34 20.14 -7.88
CA ALA A 38 -14.51 21.01 -7.94
C ALA A 38 -15.47 20.66 -9.09
N ALA A 39 -14.95 20.10 -10.20
CA ALA A 39 -15.74 19.66 -11.34
C ALA A 39 -16.33 18.25 -11.18
N ALA A 40 -15.79 17.44 -10.26
CA ALA A 40 -16.30 16.11 -9.96
C ALA A 40 -17.59 16.22 -9.13
N GLU A 41 -18.74 16.27 -9.80
CA GLU A 41 -20.05 16.09 -9.15
C GLU A 41 -20.28 14.58 -8.88
N GLY A 42 -19.69 14.04 -7.81
CA GLY A 42 -19.90 12.65 -7.36
C GLY A 42 -18.88 11.63 -7.87
N GLU A 43 -19.26 10.35 -7.87
CA GLU A 43 -18.45 9.17 -8.23
C GLU A 43 -18.21 9.04 -9.76
N GLU A 44 -17.62 10.06 -10.38
CA GLU A 44 -17.40 10.03 -11.82
C GLU A 44 -16.19 9.14 -12.19
N LEU A 45 -16.50 7.92 -12.62
CA LEU A 45 -15.55 7.00 -13.24
C LEU A 45 -15.15 7.52 -14.61
N VAL A 46 -13.85 7.67 -14.85
CA VAL A 46 -13.28 8.09 -16.12
C VAL A 46 -12.48 6.95 -16.71
N VAL A 47 -12.71 6.66 -17.99
CA VAL A 47 -11.89 5.75 -18.79
C VAL A 47 -10.94 6.59 -19.62
N ASP A 48 -9.65 6.28 -19.56
CA ASP A 48 -8.67 6.85 -20.47
C ASP A 48 -8.49 5.92 -21.67
N ASP A 49 -9.10 6.27 -22.80
CA ASP A 49 -9.03 5.48 -24.04
C ASP A 49 -7.60 5.30 -24.57
N ALA A 50 -6.68 6.22 -24.25
CA ALA A 50 -5.31 6.16 -24.77
C ALA A 50 -4.48 5.11 -24.04
N THR A 51 -4.67 5.00 -22.72
CA THR A 51 -3.95 4.04 -21.90
C THR A 51 -4.75 2.76 -21.67
N GLY A 52 -6.09 2.77 -21.75
CA GLY A 52 -6.96 1.64 -21.44
C GLY A 52 -7.14 1.39 -19.94
N VAL A 53 -6.79 2.36 -19.09
CA VAL A 53 -7.03 2.31 -17.63
C VAL A 53 -8.29 3.10 -17.28
N PHE A 54 -8.87 2.80 -16.13
CA PHE A 54 -10.02 3.57 -15.66
C PHE A 54 -10.01 3.74 -14.14
N GLY A 55 -10.61 4.85 -13.71
CA GLY A 55 -10.82 5.07 -12.30
C GLY A 55 -11.43 6.42 -11.96
N HIS A 56 -11.40 6.78 -10.68
CA HIS A 56 -11.92 8.05 -10.21
C HIS A 56 -11.10 9.19 -10.80
N ARG A 57 -11.78 10.19 -11.37
CA ARG A 57 -11.16 11.33 -12.09
C ARG A 57 -9.94 11.92 -11.39
N VAL A 58 -10.04 12.12 -10.08
CA VAL A 58 -8.96 12.71 -9.26
C VAL A 58 -7.73 11.78 -9.16
N SER A 59 -7.93 10.47 -9.01
CA SER A 59 -6.80 9.51 -8.95
C SER A 59 -6.08 9.41 -10.29
N MET A 60 -6.81 9.53 -11.39
CA MET A 60 -6.26 9.41 -12.75
C MET A 60 -5.31 10.55 -13.13
N LEU A 61 -5.40 11.72 -12.47
CA LEU A 61 -4.55 12.88 -12.77
C LEU A 61 -3.09 12.69 -12.36
N ASP A 62 -2.83 11.77 -11.43
CA ASP A 62 -1.52 11.65 -10.82
C ASP A 62 -0.60 10.67 -11.58
N PHE A 63 -1.05 10.02 -12.67
CA PHE A 63 -0.29 8.98 -13.36
C PHE A 63 0.37 9.42 -14.67
N SER A 64 1.64 9.05 -14.84
CA SER A 64 2.32 9.11 -16.14
C SER A 64 2.14 7.81 -16.94
N PRO A 65 2.18 7.86 -18.30
CA PRO A 65 2.15 6.64 -19.12
C PRO A 65 3.29 5.65 -18.82
N GLU A 66 4.46 6.15 -18.41
CA GLU A 66 5.63 5.32 -18.08
C GLU A 66 5.41 4.54 -16.77
N ASP A 67 4.82 5.19 -15.76
CA ASP A 67 4.48 4.55 -14.49
C ASP A 67 3.38 3.50 -14.69
N LEU A 68 2.34 3.82 -15.47
CA LEU A 68 1.30 2.85 -15.83
C LEU A 68 1.86 1.63 -16.56
N ALA A 69 2.82 1.82 -17.48
CA ALA A 69 3.46 0.70 -18.17
C ALA A 69 4.24 -0.20 -17.22
N HIS A 70 4.93 0.38 -16.23
CA HIS A 70 5.62 -0.36 -15.19
C HIS A 70 4.67 -1.13 -14.28
N PHE A 71 3.64 -0.46 -13.80
CA PHE A 71 2.61 -1.06 -12.95
C PHE A 71 1.88 -2.19 -13.68
N ARG A 72 1.61 -2.07 -14.99
CA ARG A 72 1.09 -3.21 -15.77
C ARG A 72 2.07 -4.36 -15.88
N ALA A 73 3.38 -4.07 -15.98
CA ALA A 73 4.39 -5.11 -16.06
C ALA A 73 4.46 -5.94 -14.78
N VAL A 74 4.42 -5.29 -13.62
CA VAL A 74 4.32 -5.95 -12.31
C VAL A 74 2.91 -6.56 -12.11
N GLY A 75 1.86 -5.91 -12.62
CA GLY A 75 0.48 -6.38 -12.63
C GLY A 75 0.32 -7.78 -13.22
N ARG A 76 1.02 -8.08 -14.33
CA ARG A 76 1.05 -9.44 -14.92
C ARG A 76 1.63 -10.50 -13.99
N LEU A 77 2.55 -10.12 -13.10
CA LEU A 77 3.09 -11.03 -12.10
C LEU A 77 2.10 -11.25 -10.96
N VAL A 78 1.46 -10.19 -10.46
CA VAL A 78 0.70 -10.25 -9.20
C VAL A 78 -0.79 -10.56 -9.38
N GLY A 79 -1.37 -10.20 -10.52
CA GLY A 79 -2.80 -10.32 -10.81
C GLY A 79 -3.27 -11.73 -11.13
N PHE A 80 -4.56 -11.99 -11.03
CA PHE A 80 -5.20 -13.23 -11.41
C PHE A 80 -5.84 -13.11 -12.79
N ASP A 81 -5.79 -14.19 -13.57
CA ASP A 81 -6.41 -14.24 -14.88
C ASP A 81 -7.89 -14.65 -14.78
N ASP A 82 -8.71 -14.09 -15.68
CA ASP A 82 -10.06 -14.60 -15.92
C ASP A 82 -10.02 -16.08 -16.32
N ALA A 83 -10.97 -16.85 -15.81
CA ALA A 83 -11.12 -18.27 -16.14
C ALA A 83 -12.60 -18.67 -16.08
N PRO A 84 -13.00 -19.86 -16.59
CA PRO A 84 -14.39 -20.29 -16.48
C PRO A 84 -14.90 -20.29 -15.04
N GLY A 85 -15.79 -19.34 -14.70
CA GLY A 85 -16.33 -19.12 -13.36
C GLY A 85 -15.43 -18.33 -12.41
N VAL A 86 -14.47 -17.58 -12.95
CA VAL A 86 -13.61 -16.63 -12.22
C VAL A 86 -13.53 -15.37 -13.06
N GLU A 87 -13.93 -14.25 -12.48
CA GLU A 87 -13.81 -12.93 -13.10
C GLU A 87 -12.94 -12.04 -12.23
N THR A 88 -12.00 -11.32 -12.84
CA THR A 88 -11.03 -10.50 -12.10
C THR A 88 -11.01 -9.04 -12.57
N ALA A 89 -10.63 -8.15 -11.66
CA ALA A 89 -10.38 -6.75 -11.97
C ALA A 89 -9.22 -6.23 -11.12
N LEU A 90 -8.02 -6.22 -11.71
CA LEU A 90 -6.81 -5.73 -11.07
C LEU A 90 -6.75 -4.20 -11.13
N ALA A 91 -6.46 -3.60 -9.99
CA ALA A 91 -6.25 -2.18 -9.83
C ALA A 91 -5.00 -1.87 -9.00
N LEU A 92 -4.44 -0.70 -9.23
CA LEU A 92 -3.54 -0.07 -8.28
C LEU A 92 -4.34 0.43 -7.10
N SER A 93 -3.80 0.27 -5.90
CA SER A 93 -4.46 0.68 -4.67
C SER A 93 -3.46 1.29 -3.70
N GLY A 94 -3.96 1.72 -2.53
CA GLY A 94 -3.14 2.17 -1.43
C GLY A 94 -2.15 3.25 -1.88
N SER A 95 -0.86 2.95 -1.72
CA SER A 95 0.18 3.92 -2.01
C SER A 95 0.42 4.06 -3.52
N ALA A 96 0.41 2.96 -4.28
CA ALA A 96 0.59 2.97 -5.73
C ALA A 96 -0.53 3.71 -6.48
N ALA A 97 -1.72 3.84 -5.89
CA ALA A 97 -2.83 4.64 -6.41
C ALA A 97 -2.67 6.16 -6.23
N GLN A 98 -1.65 6.61 -5.49
CA GLN A 98 -1.47 8.01 -5.09
C GLN A 98 -0.16 8.59 -5.66
N SER A 99 0.08 8.41 -6.96
CA SER A 99 1.39 8.59 -7.58
C SER A 99 2.07 9.94 -7.29
N LYS A 100 1.37 11.09 -7.21
CA LYS A 100 2.01 12.38 -6.81
C LYS A 100 2.27 12.49 -5.30
N ILE A 101 1.45 11.84 -4.47
CA ILE A 101 1.72 11.71 -3.02
C ILE A 101 2.83 10.68 -2.76
N GLN A 102 3.23 9.95 -3.79
CA GLN A 102 4.24 8.93 -3.70
C GLN A 102 5.10 8.92 -4.96
N THR A 103 5.63 10.11 -5.33
CA THR A 103 6.47 10.35 -6.52
C THR A 103 7.68 9.42 -6.61
N TYR A 104 7.99 8.67 -5.54
CA TYR A 104 8.89 7.54 -5.59
C TYR A 104 8.29 6.34 -4.83
N PRO A 105 7.72 5.34 -5.53
CA PRO A 105 7.10 4.20 -4.88
C PRO A 105 8.16 3.22 -4.35
N GLY A 106 8.18 3.00 -3.03
CA GLY A 106 8.90 1.87 -2.44
C GLY A 106 8.10 0.55 -2.49
N ASP A 107 6.77 0.65 -2.62
CA ASP A 107 5.85 -0.48 -2.66
C ASP A 107 4.92 -0.35 -3.88
N CYS A 108 4.63 -1.47 -4.56
CA CYS A 108 3.61 -1.60 -5.59
C CYS A 108 2.38 -2.28 -4.99
N ASP A 109 1.43 -1.48 -4.50
CA ASP A 109 0.19 -1.97 -3.90
C ASP A 109 -0.90 -2.19 -4.96
N TYR A 110 -1.40 -3.41 -5.03
CA TYR A 110 -2.51 -3.81 -5.88
C TYR A 110 -3.70 -4.22 -5.03
N PHE A 111 -4.86 -4.01 -5.62
CA PHE A 111 -6.14 -4.51 -5.17
C PHE A 111 -6.78 -5.23 -6.34
N GLU A 112 -7.37 -6.39 -6.09
CA GLU A 112 -8.01 -7.16 -7.14
C GLU A 112 -9.36 -7.66 -6.68
N ARG A 113 -10.39 -7.32 -7.45
CA ARG A 113 -11.70 -7.92 -7.28
C ARG A 113 -11.66 -9.30 -7.91
N VAL A 114 -12.03 -10.33 -7.16
CA VAL A 114 -12.11 -11.71 -7.66
C VAL A 114 -13.52 -12.22 -7.40
N ASN A 115 -14.34 -12.31 -8.45
CA ASN A 115 -15.69 -12.84 -8.37
C ASN A 115 -15.72 -14.31 -8.80
N LEU A 116 -16.20 -15.17 -7.92
CA LEU A 116 -16.22 -16.62 -8.09
C LEU A 116 -17.64 -17.11 -8.33
N LEU A 117 -17.90 -17.60 -9.54
CA LEU A 117 -19.20 -18.19 -9.88
C LEU A 117 -19.17 -19.68 -9.52
N ALA A 118 -20.02 -20.08 -8.57
CA ALA A 118 -20.08 -21.45 -8.09
C ALA A 118 -21.48 -21.82 -7.58
N ALA A 119 -21.79 -23.12 -7.55
CA ALA A 119 -23.12 -23.57 -7.11
C ALA A 119 -23.34 -23.34 -5.60
N THR A 120 -22.26 -23.40 -4.81
CA THR A 120 -22.30 -23.14 -3.36
C THR A 120 -21.10 -22.31 -2.90
N ARG A 121 -21.24 -21.64 -1.75
CA ARG A 121 -20.15 -20.90 -1.09
C ARG A 121 -18.93 -21.80 -0.85
N GLU A 122 -19.16 -23.04 -0.42
CA GLU A 122 -18.08 -23.98 -0.15
C GLU A 122 -17.30 -24.34 -1.42
N GLU A 123 -17.97 -24.43 -2.57
CA GLU A 123 -17.32 -24.64 -3.86
C GLU A 123 -16.48 -23.40 -4.25
N ALA A 124 -17.01 -22.18 -4.08
CA ALA A 124 -16.27 -20.94 -4.29
C ALA A 124 -15.02 -20.85 -3.39
N CYS A 125 -15.17 -21.14 -2.09
CA CYS A 125 -14.08 -21.19 -1.12
C CYS A 125 -12.97 -22.17 -1.52
N ARG A 126 -13.32 -23.39 -1.95
CA ARG A 126 -12.33 -24.37 -2.42
C ARG A 126 -11.65 -23.93 -3.71
N ARG A 127 -12.41 -23.32 -4.63
CA ARG A 127 -11.86 -22.76 -5.86
C ARG A 127 -10.86 -21.65 -5.56
N LEU A 128 -11.17 -20.75 -4.63
CA LEU A 128 -10.24 -19.72 -4.15
C LEU A 128 -8.95 -20.35 -3.58
N ALA A 129 -9.09 -21.39 -2.76
CA ALA A 129 -7.95 -22.12 -2.19
C ALA A 129 -7.01 -22.63 -3.29
N THR A 130 -7.57 -23.22 -4.35
CA THR A 130 -6.82 -23.69 -5.50
C THR A 130 -6.15 -22.54 -6.25
N LEU A 131 -6.91 -21.50 -6.61
CA LEU A 131 -6.40 -20.35 -7.36
C LEU A 131 -5.23 -19.68 -6.65
N MET A 132 -5.38 -19.36 -5.35
CA MET A 132 -4.33 -18.68 -4.59
C MET A 132 -3.07 -19.54 -4.46
N ARG A 133 -3.23 -20.85 -4.21
CA ARG A 133 -2.08 -21.76 -4.10
C ARG A 133 -1.38 -21.94 -5.44
N GLU A 134 -2.13 -22.12 -6.53
CA GLU A 134 -1.55 -22.23 -7.87
C GLU A 134 -0.80 -20.96 -8.27
N LYS A 135 -1.38 -19.78 -8.00
CA LYS A 135 -0.72 -18.49 -8.23
C LYS A 135 0.59 -18.39 -7.44
N ALA A 136 0.55 -18.70 -6.16
CA ALA A 136 1.73 -18.65 -5.29
C ALA A 136 2.82 -19.62 -5.76
N LEU A 137 2.47 -20.87 -6.10
CA LEU A 137 3.40 -21.88 -6.61
C LEU A 137 4.02 -21.48 -7.97
N ALA A 138 3.23 -20.92 -8.87
CA ALA A 138 3.68 -20.45 -10.18
C ALA A 138 4.61 -19.23 -10.08
N THR A 139 4.53 -18.48 -8.97
CA THR A 139 5.27 -17.21 -8.77
C THR A 139 6.19 -17.22 -7.54
N LEU A 140 6.60 -18.41 -7.06
CA LEU A 140 7.50 -18.56 -5.92
C LEU A 140 8.81 -17.78 -6.09
N THR A 141 9.42 -17.91 -7.27
CA THR A 141 10.67 -17.22 -7.62
C THR A 141 10.78 -17.11 -9.13
N GLY A 142 11.41 -16.03 -9.59
CA GLY A 142 11.74 -15.78 -10.99
C GLY A 142 13.02 -14.94 -11.07
N GLU A 143 13.43 -14.58 -12.29
CA GLU A 143 14.64 -13.78 -12.50
C GLU A 143 14.60 -12.43 -11.76
N THR A 144 13.42 -11.84 -11.65
CA THR A 144 13.21 -10.49 -11.09
C THR A 144 12.20 -10.46 -9.95
N TYR A 145 11.81 -11.60 -9.37
CA TYR A 145 10.83 -11.60 -8.28
C TYR A 145 10.96 -12.81 -7.35
N ARG A 146 10.44 -12.66 -6.13
CA ARG A 146 10.32 -13.74 -5.14
C ARG A 146 9.06 -13.53 -4.30
N LEU A 147 8.31 -14.60 -4.06
CA LEU A 147 7.20 -14.60 -3.12
C LEU A 147 7.72 -14.49 -1.68
N ILE A 148 7.16 -13.57 -0.90
CA ILE A 148 7.48 -13.35 0.51
C ILE A 148 6.55 -14.18 1.39
N GLU A 149 5.23 -14.02 1.20
CA GLU A 149 4.20 -14.75 1.93
C GLU A 149 2.84 -14.67 1.24
N VAL A 150 1.91 -15.52 1.70
CA VAL A 150 0.49 -15.45 1.35
C VAL A 150 -0.34 -15.44 2.63
N LYS A 151 -1.23 -14.45 2.75
CA LYS A 151 -2.27 -14.44 3.78
C LYS A 151 -3.50 -15.13 3.24
N TYR A 152 -3.90 -16.21 3.88
CA TYR A 152 -5.04 -17.02 3.47
C TYR A 152 -5.50 -17.93 4.61
N GLY A 153 -6.80 -18.01 4.85
CA GLY A 153 -7.38 -18.83 5.89
C GLY A 153 -7.17 -18.25 7.29
N ASN A 154 -8.06 -18.60 8.21
CA ASN A 154 -7.88 -18.30 9.63
C ASN A 154 -7.38 -19.51 10.42
N TYR A 155 -6.65 -19.26 11.50
CA TYR A 155 -6.24 -20.32 12.42
C TYR A 155 -7.46 -21.06 12.98
N PRO A 156 -7.56 -22.39 12.82
CA PRO A 156 -8.70 -23.15 13.32
C PRO A 156 -8.65 -23.37 14.85
N ARG A 157 -7.51 -23.05 15.48
CA ARG A 157 -7.23 -23.19 16.91
C ARG A 157 -6.02 -22.34 17.28
N ASP A 158 -5.84 -22.08 18.57
CA ASP A 158 -4.64 -21.41 19.07
C ASP A 158 -3.39 -22.25 18.80
N LEU A 159 -2.37 -21.63 18.24
CA LEU A 159 -1.08 -22.25 17.92
C LEU A 159 0.08 -21.32 18.29
N GLU A 160 1.17 -21.86 18.78
CA GLU A 160 2.46 -21.19 18.88
C GLU A 160 3.28 -21.45 17.61
N ARG A 161 3.71 -20.37 16.95
CA ARG A 161 4.63 -20.35 15.80
C ARG A 161 5.71 -19.32 16.06
N ASP A 162 6.98 -19.69 15.87
CA ASP A 162 8.15 -18.81 16.05
C ASP A 162 8.15 -18.02 17.39
N GLY A 163 7.71 -18.69 18.47
CA GLY A 163 7.63 -18.09 19.80
C GLY A 163 6.51 -17.06 19.98
N ARG A 164 5.54 -17.01 19.05
CA ARG A 164 4.36 -16.14 19.10
C ARG A 164 3.08 -16.96 19.16
N LEU A 165 2.14 -16.52 19.98
CA LEU A 165 0.79 -17.07 20.03
C LEU A 165 -0.05 -16.54 18.87
N CYS A 166 -0.44 -17.43 17.97
CA CYS A 166 -1.41 -17.22 16.90
C CYS A 166 -2.79 -17.67 17.40
N ARG A 167 -3.74 -16.75 17.51
CA ARG A 167 -5.07 -17.04 18.07
C ARG A 167 -6.01 -17.60 17.01
N ALA A 168 -6.91 -18.48 17.42
CA ALA A 168 -7.99 -18.96 16.57
C ALA A 168 -8.80 -17.79 15.96
N GLY A 169 -9.20 -17.94 14.70
CA GLY A 169 -9.96 -16.92 13.96
C GLY A 169 -9.12 -15.74 13.45
N THR A 170 -7.80 -15.74 13.65
CA THR A 170 -6.90 -14.73 13.06
C THR A 170 -6.29 -15.23 11.74
N PRO A 171 -5.94 -14.32 10.80
CA PRO A 171 -5.38 -14.72 9.51
C PRO A 171 -4.06 -15.47 9.63
N ILE A 172 -3.88 -16.49 8.79
CA ILE A 172 -2.63 -17.23 8.66
C ILE A 172 -1.76 -16.57 7.59
N ALA A 173 -0.51 -16.24 7.94
CA ALA A 173 0.54 -15.92 6.98
C ALA A 173 1.33 -17.21 6.67
N TRP A 174 1.24 -17.68 5.43
CA TRP A 174 1.92 -18.85 4.90
C TRP A 174 3.25 -18.46 4.26
N LYS A 175 4.33 -19.15 4.64
CA LYS A 175 5.63 -19.00 3.98
C LYS A 175 5.73 -19.86 2.72
N PRO A 176 6.59 -19.49 1.74
CA PRO A 176 6.73 -20.21 0.47
C PRO A 176 6.88 -21.73 0.64
N GLU A 177 7.70 -22.17 1.58
CA GLU A 177 7.93 -23.58 1.90
C GLU A 177 6.68 -24.30 2.45
N GLU A 178 5.84 -23.59 3.22
CA GLU A 178 4.58 -24.10 3.77
C GLU A 178 3.52 -24.24 2.66
N ILE A 179 3.50 -23.31 1.72
CA ILE A 179 2.61 -23.35 0.53
C ILE A 179 2.98 -24.54 -0.36
N VAL A 180 4.28 -24.76 -0.58
CA VAL A 180 4.80 -25.94 -1.29
C VAL A 180 4.41 -27.22 -0.57
N ALA A 181 4.59 -27.28 0.76
CA ALA A 181 4.20 -28.42 1.57
C ALA A 181 2.67 -28.62 1.64
N GLY A 182 1.89 -27.57 1.39
CA GLY A 182 0.43 -27.55 1.55
C GLY A 182 -0.03 -27.61 3.01
N ARG A 183 0.87 -27.29 3.95
CA ARG A 183 0.64 -27.39 5.39
C ARG A 183 1.67 -26.57 6.15
N LEU A 184 1.28 -26.12 7.33
CA LEU A 184 2.16 -25.50 8.31
C LEU A 184 2.22 -26.36 9.58
N VAL A 185 3.30 -26.19 10.34
CA VAL A 185 3.50 -26.87 11.62
C VAL A 185 3.58 -25.83 12.73
N GLY A 186 2.86 -26.08 13.82
CA GLY A 186 2.91 -25.26 15.03
C GLY A 186 2.80 -26.13 16.28
N ARG A 187 2.70 -25.50 17.45
CA ARG A 187 2.42 -26.20 18.71
C ARG A 187 1.14 -25.70 19.34
N THR A 188 0.37 -26.56 19.99
CA THR A 188 -0.70 -26.10 20.87
C THR A 188 -0.12 -25.36 22.08
N PRO A 189 -0.93 -24.56 22.81
CA PRO A 189 -0.49 -23.98 24.09
C PRO A 189 -0.01 -25.02 25.12
N ASP A 190 -0.44 -26.29 24.98
CA ASP A 190 -0.03 -27.40 25.83
C ASP A 190 1.30 -28.06 25.36
N GLY A 191 1.88 -27.57 24.26
CA GLY A 191 3.18 -28.01 23.71
C GLY A 191 3.12 -29.17 22.73
N GLU A 192 1.94 -29.64 22.35
CA GLU A 192 1.77 -30.71 21.35
C GLU A 192 2.00 -30.15 19.93
N GLU A 193 2.78 -30.86 19.10
CA GLU A 193 2.98 -30.49 17.71
C GLU A 193 1.72 -30.78 16.89
N VAL A 194 1.25 -29.79 16.13
CA VAL A 194 0.05 -29.88 15.31
C VAL A 194 0.33 -29.33 13.91
N GLU A 195 -0.26 -30.00 12.93
CA GLU A 195 -0.24 -29.57 11.54
C GLU A 195 -1.58 -28.95 11.16
N VAL A 196 -1.55 -27.87 10.37
CA VAL A 196 -2.73 -27.27 9.75
C VAL A 196 -2.56 -27.33 8.23
N GLY A 197 -3.52 -27.96 7.56
CA GLY A 197 -3.51 -28.10 6.10
C GLY A 197 -4.04 -26.87 5.37
N TRP A 198 -3.53 -26.60 4.17
CA TRP A 198 -4.06 -25.51 3.32
C TRP A 198 -5.56 -25.69 3.02
N ASP A 199 -5.96 -26.91 2.67
CA ASP A 199 -7.36 -27.22 2.35
C ASP A 199 -8.26 -27.27 3.60
N GLU A 200 -7.68 -27.44 4.79
CA GLU A 200 -8.43 -27.46 6.06
C GLU A 200 -9.06 -26.11 6.35
N VAL A 201 -8.35 -25.02 6.05
CA VAL A 201 -8.78 -23.65 6.35
C VAL A 201 -9.57 -23.00 5.20
N ALA A 202 -9.79 -23.73 4.11
CA ALA A 202 -10.32 -23.15 2.88
C ALA A 202 -11.73 -22.57 2.99
N LEU A 203 -12.55 -23.10 3.90
CA LEU A 203 -13.95 -22.65 4.10
C LEU A 203 -14.09 -21.37 4.92
N ASP A 204 -12.98 -20.93 5.54
CA ASP A 204 -12.86 -19.68 6.28
C ASP A 204 -11.65 -18.89 5.76
N PRO A 205 -11.71 -18.39 4.50
CA PRO A 205 -10.56 -17.83 3.79
C PRO A 205 -10.01 -16.55 4.43
N GLY A 206 -10.81 -15.83 5.22
CA GLY A 206 -10.40 -14.61 5.91
C GLY A 206 -9.73 -13.60 4.97
N TRP A 207 -8.69 -12.94 5.46
CA TRP A 207 -7.92 -11.96 4.69
C TRP A 207 -7.06 -12.65 3.62
N CYS A 208 -7.38 -12.39 2.35
CA CYS A 208 -6.65 -12.89 1.18
C CYS A 208 -5.64 -11.85 0.66
N LYS A 209 -4.34 -12.14 0.75
CA LYS A 209 -3.28 -11.25 0.24
C LYS A 209 -2.06 -12.04 -0.21
N LEU A 210 -1.41 -11.62 -1.29
CA LEU A 210 -0.11 -12.15 -1.69
C LEU A 210 0.93 -11.02 -1.69
N ASP A 211 2.14 -11.32 -1.20
CA ASP A 211 3.24 -10.38 -1.08
C ASP A 211 4.49 -10.93 -1.79
N TRP A 212 5.09 -10.11 -2.66
CA TRP A 212 6.34 -10.39 -3.37
C TRP A 212 7.35 -9.28 -3.12
N VAL A 213 8.62 -9.59 -3.35
CA VAL A 213 9.63 -8.60 -3.71
C VAL A 213 9.88 -8.70 -5.21
N VAL A 214 9.91 -7.56 -5.89
CA VAL A 214 10.17 -7.45 -7.34
C VAL A 214 11.36 -6.54 -7.58
N ALA A 215 12.11 -6.83 -8.63
CA ALA A 215 13.20 -6.02 -9.12
C ALA A 215 12.85 -5.46 -10.50
N ASP A 216 13.12 -4.17 -10.69
CA ASP A 216 13.13 -3.51 -12.00
C ASP A 216 14.59 -3.33 -12.43
N PRO A 217 15.12 -4.15 -13.35
CA PRO A 217 16.51 -4.05 -13.80
C PRO A 217 16.77 -2.76 -14.59
N VAL A 218 15.75 -2.20 -15.24
CA VAL A 218 15.86 -1.00 -16.08
C VAL A 218 16.01 0.22 -15.18
N ARG A 219 15.13 0.34 -14.17
CA ARG A 219 15.22 1.39 -13.15
C ARG A 219 16.31 1.14 -12.12
N ARG A 220 16.83 -0.09 -12.04
CA ARG A 220 17.79 -0.57 -11.03
C ARG A 220 17.25 -0.45 -9.61
N GLN A 221 16.00 -0.84 -9.45
CA GLN A 221 15.27 -0.68 -8.19
C GLN A 221 14.66 -2.00 -7.74
N VAL A 222 14.37 -2.09 -6.45
CA VAL A 222 13.57 -3.16 -5.86
C VAL A 222 12.34 -2.54 -5.20
N ALA A 223 11.21 -3.23 -5.28
CA ALA A 223 9.96 -2.83 -4.63
C ALA A 223 9.28 -4.04 -3.99
N ASN A 224 8.56 -3.82 -2.90
CA ASN A 224 7.60 -4.84 -2.44
C ASN A 224 6.36 -4.72 -3.31
N ALA A 225 5.92 -5.79 -3.95
CA ALA A 225 4.64 -5.81 -4.65
C ALA A 225 3.63 -6.61 -3.85
N SER A 226 2.42 -6.09 -3.66
CA SER A 226 1.39 -6.82 -2.91
C SER A 226 0.06 -6.78 -3.64
N ASN A 227 -0.72 -7.86 -3.56
CA ASN A 227 -2.05 -7.93 -4.14
C ASN A 227 -3.07 -8.35 -3.07
N MET A 228 -3.95 -7.41 -2.70
CA MET A 228 -5.06 -7.64 -1.80
C MET A 228 -6.27 -8.10 -2.61
N LEU A 229 -6.87 -9.24 -2.26
CA LEU A 229 -8.03 -9.77 -2.97
C LEU A 229 -9.34 -9.45 -2.24
N ASP A 230 -10.23 -8.72 -2.91
CA ASP A 230 -11.63 -8.54 -2.52
C ASP A 230 -12.45 -9.64 -3.20
N VAL A 231 -12.65 -10.74 -2.47
CA VAL A 231 -13.19 -11.98 -3.03
C VAL A 231 -14.68 -12.10 -2.76
N THR A 232 -15.44 -12.31 -3.83
CA THR A 232 -16.89 -12.52 -3.76
C THR A 232 -17.29 -13.87 -4.33
N TRP A 233 -18.37 -14.43 -3.80
CA TRP A 233 -19.08 -15.57 -4.37
C TRP A 233 -20.37 -15.10 -5.03
N GLU A 234 -20.53 -15.45 -6.30
CA GLU A 234 -21.77 -15.30 -7.05
C GLU A 234 -22.52 -16.64 -7.12
N ALA A 235 -23.71 -16.68 -6.52
CA ALA A 235 -24.60 -17.82 -6.52
C ALA A 235 -25.34 -17.97 -7.86
N PRO A 236 -25.92 -19.15 -8.18
CA PRO A 236 -26.63 -19.36 -9.44
C PRO A 236 -27.86 -18.46 -9.67
N ASP A 237 -28.38 -17.83 -8.62
CA ASP A 237 -29.46 -16.84 -8.68
C ASP A 237 -28.97 -15.40 -8.94
N GLY A 238 -27.65 -15.20 -9.08
CA GLY A 238 -26.99 -13.91 -9.25
C GLY A 238 -26.70 -13.16 -7.95
N GLY A 239 -26.98 -13.75 -6.79
CA GLY A 239 -26.65 -13.15 -5.49
C GLY A 239 -25.14 -13.13 -5.27
N ILE A 240 -24.60 -11.98 -4.84
CA ILE A 240 -23.17 -11.76 -4.60
C ILE A 240 -22.91 -11.61 -3.10
N THR A 241 -21.97 -12.38 -2.56
CA THR A 241 -21.61 -12.37 -1.14
C THR A 241 -20.09 -12.29 -0.98
N PRO A 242 -19.54 -11.31 -0.25
CA PRO A 242 -18.11 -11.27 0.10
C PRO A 242 -17.73 -12.47 0.96
N LEU A 243 -16.59 -13.10 0.66
CA LEU A 243 -16.16 -14.31 1.37
C LEU A 243 -15.55 -14.04 2.75
N ASP A 244 -15.01 -12.84 2.96
CA ASP A 244 -14.50 -12.33 4.23
C ASP A 244 -15.54 -11.52 5.03
N GLY A 245 -16.70 -11.27 4.44
CA GLY A 245 -17.83 -10.56 5.05
C GLY A 245 -17.84 -9.04 4.80
N TYR A 246 -16.92 -8.50 4.00
CA TYR A 246 -16.89 -7.08 3.65
C TYR A 246 -16.61 -6.89 2.16
N LEU A 247 -17.37 -6.01 1.50
CA LEU A 247 -17.07 -5.62 0.11
C LEU A 247 -16.40 -4.26 0.14
N ASP A 248 -15.15 -4.19 -0.30
CA ASP A 248 -14.40 -2.95 -0.25
C ASP A 248 -15.04 -1.89 -1.17
N PRO A 249 -15.25 -0.67 -0.66
CA PRO A 249 -15.69 0.43 -1.50
C PRO A 249 -14.57 0.85 -2.46
N TYR A 250 -14.94 1.61 -3.48
CA TYR A 250 -14.00 2.08 -4.50
C TYR A 250 -13.84 3.60 -4.40
N PHE A 251 -12.69 4.08 -3.93
CA PHE A 251 -12.47 5.51 -3.69
C PHE A 251 -11.14 6.04 -4.23
N GLN A 252 -10.21 5.15 -4.58
CA GLN A 252 -8.83 5.51 -4.92
C GLN A 252 -8.26 4.68 -6.05
N GLU A 253 -8.80 3.49 -6.29
CA GLU A 253 -8.13 2.48 -7.08
C GLU A 253 -8.06 2.86 -8.56
N VAL A 254 -7.02 2.45 -9.28
CA VAL A 254 -6.90 2.69 -10.73
C VAL A 254 -6.84 1.34 -11.41
N TYR A 255 -7.92 0.95 -12.08
CA TYR A 255 -8.02 -0.33 -12.75
C TYR A 255 -7.19 -0.33 -14.03
N LEU A 256 -6.43 -1.40 -14.19
CA LEU A 256 -5.38 -1.46 -15.20
C LEU A 256 -5.87 -1.91 -16.58
N GLU A 257 -7.08 -2.47 -16.67
CA GLU A 257 -7.64 -3.00 -17.93
C GLU A 257 -9.13 -2.63 -18.05
N ALA A 258 -9.48 -1.83 -19.06
CA ALA A 258 -10.85 -1.36 -19.31
C ALA A 258 -11.85 -2.50 -19.55
N GLU A 259 -11.39 -3.66 -19.99
CA GLU A 259 -12.18 -4.88 -20.15
C GLU A 259 -12.80 -5.36 -18.84
N SER A 260 -12.26 -4.94 -17.68
CA SER A 260 -12.78 -5.28 -16.35
C SER A 260 -13.92 -4.36 -15.86
N VAL A 261 -14.28 -3.31 -16.62
CA VAL A 261 -15.41 -2.42 -16.29
C VAL A 261 -16.72 -3.17 -15.99
N PRO A 262 -17.11 -4.26 -16.70
CA PRO A 262 -18.33 -4.99 -16.41
C PRO A 262 -18.34 -5.65 -15.02
N VAL A 263 -17.26 -6.33 -14.62
CA VAL A 263 -17.17 -6.97 -13.30
C VAL A 263 -17.08 -5.91 -12.19
N PHE A 264 -16.32 -4.84 -12.41
CA PHE A 264 -16.30 -3.69 -11.51
C PHE A 264 -17.70 -3.11 -11.29
N SER A 265 -18.41 -2.79 -12.38
CA SER A 265 -19.75 -2.19 -12.34
C SER A 265 -20.78 -3.12 -11.71
N LYS A 266 -20.60 -4.44 -11.84
CA LYS A 266 -21.43 -5.44 -11.18
C LYS A 266 -21.23 -5.39 -9.68
N LEU A 267 -19.98 -5.44 -9.20
CA LEU A 267 -19.66 -5.52 -7.78
C LEU A 267 -19.96 -4.23 -7.03
N VAL A 268 -19.64 -3.05 -7.59
CA VAL A 268 -19.86 -1.76 -6.91
C VAL A 268 -21.33 -1.51 -6.57
N ARG A 269 -22.28 -2.08 -7.33
CA ARG A 269 -23.72 -1.97 -7.01
C ARG A 269 -24.13 -2.64 -5.71
N HIS A 270 -23.27 -3.51 -5.17
CA HIS A 270 -23.48 -4.21 -3.90
C HIS A 270 -22.72 -3.56 -2.73
N VAL A 271 -21.99 -2.47 -2.97
CA VAL A 271 -21.32 -1.70 -1.91
C VAL A 271 -22.37 -0.98 -1.06
N SER A 272 -22.15 -0.92 0.25
CA SER A 272 -23.05 -0.27 1.19
C SER A 272 -23.18 1.24 0.88
N PRO A 273 -24.40 1.82 0.94
CA PRO A 273 -24.59 3.27 0.86
C PRO A 273 -23.82 4.06 1.93
N ASP A 274 -23.54 3.43 3.08
CA ASP A 274 -22.79 4.03 4.19
C ASP A 274 -21.27 3.81 4.07
N ALA A 275 -20.80 3.12 3.03
CA ALA A 275 -19.39 2.69 2.92
C ALA A 275 -18.40 3.86 2.93
N LEU A 276 -18.78 5.03 2.37
CA LEU A 276 -17.94 6.22 2.42
C LEU A 276 -17.75 6.72 3.86
N ALA A 277 -18.84 6.80 4.63
CA ALA A 277 -18.79 7.26 6.01
C ALA A 277 -18.01 6.28 6.90
N GLU A 278 -18.24 4.98 6.71
CA GLU A 278 -17.50 3.92 7.40
C GLU A 278 -16.00 3.96 7.07
N TYR A 279 -15.66 4.10 5.79
CA TYR A 279 -14.27 4.18 5.33
C TYR A 279 -13.55 5.42 5.90
N VAL A 280 -14.20 6.59 5.88
CA VAL A 280 -13.65 7.79 6.51
C VAL A 280 -13.43 7.54 8.01
N ALA A 281 -14.42 7.00 8.73
CA ALA A 281 -14.28 6.71 10.17
C ALA A 281 -13.13 5.72 10.47
N GLN A 282 -12.91 4.71 9.62
CA GLN A 282 -11.78 3.80 9.73
C GLN A 282 -10.44 4.53 9.53
N LEU A 283 -10.35 5.40 8.53
CA LEU A 283 -9.15 6.23 8.30
C LEU A 283 -8.87 7.15 9.50
N GLU A 284 -9.90 7.76 10.09
CA GLU A 284 -9.76 8.59 11.30
C GLU A 284 -9.27 7.77 12.50
N ALA A 285 -9.74 6.53 12.65
CA ALA A 285 -9.24 5.61 13.67
C ALA A 285 -7.76 5.28 13.47
N GLU A 286 -7.32 5.08 12.22
CA GLU A 286 -5.89 4.91 11.91
C GLU A 286 -5.09 6.19 12.15
N VAL A 287 -5.61 7.38 11.82
CA VAL A 287 -4.96 8.66 12.18
C VAL A 287 -4.75 8.72 13.69
N ARG A 288 -5.82 8.49 14.48
CA ARG A 288 -5.76 8.47 15.95
C ARG A 288 -4.71 7.51 16.48
N LYS A 289 -4.67 6.29 15.95
CA LYS A 289 -3.65 5.29 16.30
C LYS A 289 -2.23 5.80 16.09
N TYR A 290 -1.96 6.56 15.01
CA TYR A 290 -0.63 7.07 14.72
C TYR A 290 -0.25 8.34 15.51
N VAL A 291 -1.21 9.09 16.04
CA VAL A 291 -0.93 10.38 16.72
C VAL A 291 -1.11 10.31 18.24
N ALA A 292 -1.99 9.44 18.74
CA ALA A 292 -2.30 9.31 20.16
C ALA A 292 -1.42 8.29 20.90
N ARG A 293 -0.83 7.32 20.18
CA ARG A 293 -0.05 6.22 20.79
C ARG A 293 1.42 6.33 20.44
N ASP A 294 2.28 5.95 21.38
CA ASP A 294 3.71 5.82 21.14
C ASP A 294 4.08 4.45 20.52
N PRO A 295 5.01 4.42 19.55
CA PRO A 295 5.65 5.57 18.91
C PRO A 295 4.70 6.28 17.93
N ARG A 296 4.66 7.62 17.98
CA ARG A 296 3.88 8.43 17.04
C ARG A 296 4.45 8.36 15.63
N ASN A 297 3.58 8.45 14.62
CA ASN A 297 3.97 8.43 13.21
C ASN A 297 3.17 9.43 12.37
N TYR A 298 3.66 10.67 12.31
CA TYR A 298 3.02 11.78 11.61
C TYR A 298 3.03 11.64 10.09
N GLY A 299 4.05 10.98 9.51
CA GLY A 299 4.05 10.67 8.08
C GLY A 299 2.93 9.68 7.72
N LYS A 300 2.71 8.63 8.53
CA LYS A 300 1.56 7.74 8.35
C LYS A 300 0.25 8.47 8.54
N ALA A 301 0.13 9.29 9.58
CA ALA A 301 -1.06 10.11 9.83
C ALA A 301 -1.36 11.03 8.63
N ALA A 302 -0.37 11.75 8.11
CA ALA A 302 -0.51 12.64 6.94
C ALA A 302 -1.11 11.92 5.73
N LYS A 303 -0.62 10.72 5.40
CA LYS A 303 -1.18 9.91 4.30
C LYS A 303 -2.67 9.58 4.49
N ARG A 304 -3.12 9.34 5.72
CA ARG A 304 -4.53 9.00 5.99
C ARG A 304 -5.38 10.26 6.02
N MET A 305 -4.85 11.33 6.59
CA MET A 305 -5.49 12.66 6.59
C MET A 305 -5.74 13.18 5.18
N TYR A 306 -4.85 12.93 4.21
CA TYR A 306 -5.11 13.30 2.81
C TYR A 306 -6.43 12.71 2.33
N ASN A 307 -6.63 11.40 2.54
CA ASN A 307 -7.85 10.72 2.14
C ASN A 307 -9.06 11.17 2.95
N VAL A 308 -8.94 11.33 4.28
CA VAL A 308 -10.01 11.88 5.11
C VAL A 308 -10.46 13.23 4.58
N PHE A 309 -9.52 14.14 4.34
CA PHE A 309 -9.82 15.51 3.91
C PHE A 309 -10.40 15.55 2.49
N ARG A 310 -9.83 14.78 1.57
CA ARG A 310 -10.35 14.67 0.19
C ARG A 310 -11.79 14.12 0.18
N LEU A 311 -12.08 13.10 0.98
CA LEU A 311 -13.38 12.45 1.01
C LEU A 311 -14.44 13.18 1.86
N SER A 312 -14.00 14.08 2.77
CA SER A 312 -14.89 14.91 3.61
C SER A 312 -15.07 16.34 3.10
N GLY A 313 -14.52 16.68 1.93
CA GLY A 313 -14.65 18.02 1.34
C GLY A 313 -13.68 19.08 1.86
N ARG A 314 -12.67 18.70 2.65
CA ARG A 314 -11.59 19.58 3.14
C ARG A 314 -10.45 19.68 2.13
N TYR A 315 -10.78 20.15 0.93
CA TYR A 315 -9.87 20.08 -0.23
C TYR A 315 -8.59 20.91 -0.09
N VAL A 316 -8.65 22.01 0.67
CA VAL A 316 -7.48 22.86 0.95
C VAL A 316 -6.42 22.08 1.73
N GLU A 317 -6.83 21.39 2.80
CA GLU A 317 -5.91 20.57 3.58
C GLU A 317 -5.44 19.34 2.80
N ALA A 318 -6.32 18.73 1.98
CA ALA A 318 -5.93 17.62 1.12
C ALA A 318 -4.85 18.05 0.09
N ALA A 319 -5.02 19.20 -0.57
CA ALA A 319 -4.05 19.73 -1.50
C ALA A 319 -2.71 20.07 -0.80
N PHE A 320 -2.74 20.69 0.39
CA PHE A 320 -1.53 20.94 1.16
C PHE A 320 -0.77 19.64 1.49
N LEU A 321 -1.49 18.60 1.94
CA LEU A 321 -0.88 17.30 2.22
C LEU A 321 -0.32 16.65 0.96
N ARG A 322 -1.01 16.77 -0.18
CA ARG A 322 -0.54 16.25 -1.46
C ARG A 322 0.82 16.85 -1.84
N GLU A 323 0.96 18.18 -1.76
CA GLU A 323 2.20 18.87 -2.11
C GLU A 323 3.31 18.61 -1.07
N LEU A 324 2.97 18.47 0.23
CA LEU A 324 3.95 18.09 1.26
C LEU A 324 4.66 16.75 0.97
N PHE A 325 4.01 15.83 0.26
CA PHE A 325 4.62 14.56 -0.14
C PHE A 325 5.42 14.63 -1.45
N ASP A 326 5.29 15.72 -2.21
CA ASP A 326 6.08 15.98 -3.42
C ASP A 326 7.40 16.71 -3.10
N GLU A 327 7.54 17.22 -1.86
CA GLU A 327 8.78 17.77 -1.33
C GLU A 327 9.94 16.79 -1.47
N PRO A 328 11.15 17.24 -1.90
CA PRO A 328 12.34 16.40 -1.92
C PRO A 328 12.59 15.71 -0.57
N THR A 329 12.34 16.40 0.54
CA THR A 329 12.50 15.89 1.91
C THR A 329 11.57 14.70 2.23
N ALA A 330 10.46 14.53 1.51
CA ALA A 330 9.57 13.38 1.67
C ALA A 330 10.21 12.06 1.27
N VAL A 331 11.30 12.08 0.48
CA VAL A 331 12.11 10.88 0.16
C VAL A 331 12.61 10.17 1.41
N LEU A 332 12.83 10.92 2.50
CA LEU A 332 13.28 10.34 3.76
C LEU A 332 12.26 9.36 4.37
N TYR A 333 10.96 9.56 4.12
CA TYR A 333 9.92 8.61 4.52
C TYR A 333 10.12 7.24 3.86
N GLN A 334 10.73 7.21 2.68
CA GLN A 334 10.99 6.00 1.92
C GLN A 334 12.29 5.33 2.31
N VAL A 335 13.25 6.01 2.95
CA VAL A 335 14.45 5.34 3.47
C VAL A 335 14.03 4.11 4.27
N HIS A 336 13.01 4.22 5.12
CA HIS A 336 12.48 3.08 5.86
C HIS A 336 11.94 1.96 4.96
N ALA A 337 11.17 2.30 3.92
CA ALA A 337 10.59 1.35 2.98
C ALA A 337 11.67 0.66 2.15
N VAL A 338 12.60 1.43 1.55
CA VAL A 338 13.73 0.96 0.76
C VAL A 338 14.62 0.04 1.58
N LEU A 339 14.93 0.38 2.84
CA LEU A 339 15.70 -0.50 3.73
C LEU A 339 15.02 -1.86 3.93
N ARG A 340 13.71 -1.85 4.20
CA ARG A 340 12.92 -3.08 4.34
C ARG A 340 12.90 -3.87 3.03
N THR A 341 12.72 -3.22 1.89
CA THR A 341 12.72 -3.90 0.60
C THR A 341 14.08 -4.49 0.26
N VAL A 342 15.16 -3.79 0.60
CA VAL A 342 16.53 -4.28 0.48
C VAL A 342 16.74 -5.52 1.35
N GLU A 343 16.23 -5.54 2.59
CA GLU A 343 16.24 -6.72 3.46
C GLU A 343 15.48 -7.90 2.86
N GLU A 344 14.27 -7.68 2.36
CA GLU A 344 13.46 -8.73 1.72
C GLU A 344 14.11 -9.26 0.43
N ALA A 345 14.70 -8.36 -0.37
CA ALA A 345 15.45 -8.71 -1.57
C ALA A 345 16.75 -9.47 -1.25
N ALA A 346 17.24 -9.31 -0.02
CA ALA A 346 18.46 -9.90 0.49
C ALA A 346 18.25 -11.23 1.24
N GLU A 347 17.03 -11.75 1.37
CA GLU A 347 16.86 -13.04 2.05
C GLU A 347 17.63 -14.19 1.34
N PRO A 348 18.20 -15.16 2.09
CA PRO A 348 18.93 -16.28 1.49
C PRO A 348 18.10 -17.02 0.44
N GLY A 349 18.71 -17.25 -0.74
CA GLY A 349 18.01 -17.89 -1.86
C GLY A 349 17.24 -16.92 -2.76
N SER A 350 17.29 -15.62 -2.50
CA SER A 350 16.79 -14.59 -3.42
C SER A 350 17.55 -14.62 -4.75
N ALA A 351 16.80 -14.57 -5.86
CA ALA A 351 17.35 -14.43 -7.20
C ALA A 351 17.75 -12.97 -7.52
N ILE A 352 17.33 -12.00 -6.71
CA ILE A 352 17.67 -10.60 -6.89
C ILE A 352 19.15 -10.39 -6.61
N SER A 353 19.85 -9.84 -7.60
CA SER A 353 21.30 -9.67 -7.52
C SER A 353 21.70 -8.66 -6.44
N LEU A 354 22.85 -8.90 -5.79
CA LEU A 354 23.45 -7.93 -4.88
C LEU A 354 23.77 -6.60 -5.58
N GLU A 355 24.09 -6.63 -6.88
CA GLU A 355 24.31 -5.42 -7.68
C GLU A 355 23.06 -4.54 -7.76
N THR A 356 21.88 -5.14 -7.97
CA THR A 356 20.59 -4.42 -7.97
C THR A 356 20.31 -3.81 -6.60
N VAL A 357 20.55 -4.57 -5.53
CA VAL A 357 20.36 -4.08 -4.15
C VAL A 357 21.30 -2.92 -3.85
N LEU A 358 22.58 -3.01 -4.24
CA LEU A 358 23.56 -1.93 -4.07
C LEU A 358 23.20 -0.69 -4.90
N ALA A 359 22.69 -0.88 -6.12
CA ALA A 359 22.24 0.22 -6.97
C ALA A 359 21.07 1.00 -6.34
N GLN A 360 20.11 0.31 -5.70
CA GLN A 360 19.03 0.95 -4.96
C GLN A 360 19.57 1.80 -3.79
N VAL A 361 20.53 1.26 -3.04
CA VAL A 361 21.18 1.98 -1.92
C VAL A 361 21.98 3.19 -2.43
N ASP A 362 22.67 3.05 -3.57
CA ASP A 362 23.39 4.15 -4.22
C ASP A 362 22.45 5.26 -4.70
N GLY A 363 21.29 4.87 -5.28
CA GLY A 363 20.22 5.81 -5.65
C GLY A 363 19.72 6.58 -4.43
N LEU A 364 19.42 5.88 -3.34
CA LEU A 364 18.97 6.51 -2.09
C LEU A 364 19.97 7.52 -1.54
N ILE A 365 21.28 7.26 -1.63
CA ILE A 365 22.31 8.23 -1.23
C ILE A 365 22.20 9.50 -2.07
N LEU A 366 22.09 9.37 -3.38
CA LEU A 366 21.97 10.53 -4.28
C LEU A 366 20.69 11.32 -4.02
N ASP A 367 19.59 10.63 -3.75
CA ASP A 367 18.32 11.28 -3.47
C ASP A 367 18.36 12.04 -2.13
N VAL A 368 18.98 11.46 -1.10
CA VAL A 368 19.21 12.16 0.18
C VAL A 368 20.09 13.40 -0.01
N ILE A 369 21.18 13.32 -0.78
CA ILE A 369 22.07 14.46 -1.07
C ILE A 369 21.33 15.57 -1.84
N ARG A 370 20.37 15.23 -2.70
CA ARG A 370 19.57 16.22 -3.43
C ARG A 370 18.48 16.85 -2.58
N ALA A 371 17.95 16.08 -1.64
CA ALA A 371 16.76 16.46 -0.87
C ALA A 371 17.08 17.20 0.43
N LEU A 372 18.26 16.96 1.01
CA LEU A 372 18.67 17.55 2.27
C LEU A 372 19.90 18.43 2.10
N GLU A 373 20.11 19.30 3.08
CA GLU A 373 21.34 20.08 3.22
C GLU A 373 21.74 20.10 4.70
N GLY A 374 23.03 20.25 4.98
CA GLY A 374 23.53 20.47 6.34
C GLY A 374 23.70 19.19 7.19
N PRO A 375 23.69 19.30 8.53
CA PRO A 375 24.01 18.19 9.42
C PRO A 375 23.11 16.95 9.26
N GLU A 376 21.84 17.16 8.91
CA GLU A 376 20.86 16.10 8.65
C GLU A 376 21.24 15.25 7.42
N GLU A 377 21.66 15.90 6.33
CA GLU A 377 22.17 15.23 5.13
C GLU A 377 23.41 14.39 5.48
N GLU A 378 24.39 15.01 6.14
CA GLU A 378 25.65 14.36 6.53
C GLU A 378 25.39 13.11 7.36
N GLU A 379 24.45 13.18 8.32
CA GLU A 379 24.11 12.05 9.16
C GLU A 379 23.46 10.92 8.35
N ILE A 380 22.43 11.21 7.54
CA ILE A 380 21.71 10.16 6.80
C ILE A 380 22.62 9.51 5.76
N VAL A 381 23.37 10.31 4.99
CA VAL A 381 24.31 9.79 3.99
C VAL A 381 25.34 8.87 4.65
N ARG A 382 25.90 9.27 5.80
CA ARG A 382 26.83 8.42 6.55
C ARG A 382 26.19 7.09 6.95
N LEU A 383 24.92 7.08 7.35
CA LEU A 383 24.20 5.87 7.74
C LEU A 383 23.94 4.95 6.54
N VAL A 384 23.49 5.50 5.41
CA VAL A 384 23.25 4.72 4.19
C VAL A 384 24.56 4.18 3.60
N LEU A 385 25.67 4.92 3.70
CA LEU A 385 27.01 4.43 3.35
C LEU A 385 27.46 3.27 4.26
N GLN A 386 27.20 3.34 5.56
CA GLN A 386 27.50 2.23 6.48
C GLN A 386 26.73 0.96 6.14
N LEU A 387 25.45 1.11 5.76
CA LEU A 387 24.64 0.01 5.26
C LEU A 387 25.24 -0.60 3.99
N ARG A 388 25.57 0.25 3.02
CA ARG A 388 26.19 -0.16 1.76
C ARG A 388 27.49 -0.94 1.99
N ASP A 389 28.37 -0.44 2.84
CA ASP A 389 29.63 -1.11 3.16
C ASP A 389 29.41 -2.46 3.86
N THR A 390 28.38 -2.53 4.70
CA THR A 390 27.96 -3.78 5.37
C THR A 390 27.45 -4.80 4.37
N LEU A 391 26.59 -4.39 3.42
CA LEU A 391 26.12 -5.21 2.31
C LEU A 391 27.27 -5.74 1.44
N VAL A 392 28.29 -4.93 1.17
CA VAL A 392 29.47 -5.34 0.40
C VAL A 392 30.33 -6.35 1.17
N ARG A 393 30.55 -6.12 2.47
CA ARG A 393 31.46 -6.93 3.29
C ARG A 393 30.86 -8.25 3.76
N GLU A 394 29.63 -8.18 4.26
CA GLU A 394 28.96 -9.27 4.98
C GLU A 394 27.85 -9.89 4.12
N GLY A 395 27.71 -9.40 2.87
CA GLY A 395 26.60 -9.75 2.01
C GLY A 395 25.28 -9.38 2.67
N GLN A 396 24.27 -10.15 2.31
CA GLN A 396 22.91 -9.99 2.79
C GLN A 396 22.76 -10.20 4.32
N SER A 397 23.68 -10.94 4.96
CA SER A 397 23.59 -11.28 6.39
C SER A 397 23.88 -10.11 7.34
N GLY A 398 24.59 -9.09 6.89
CA GLY A 398 24.96 -7.91 7.70
C GLY A 398 23.84 -6.87 7.86
N LEU A 399 22.74 -6.99 7.09
CA LEU A 399 21.60 -6.08 7.14
C LEU A 399 20.91 -6.05 8.52
N ARG A 400 20.94 -7.17 9.25
CA ARG A 400 20.33 -7.31 10.58
C ARG A 400 21.25 -6.81 11.72
N SER A 401 22.27 -6.03 11.42
CA SER A 401 23.19 -5.53 12.45
C SER A 401 22.52 -4.44 13.31
N ALA A 402 22.86 -4.40 14.60
CA ALA A 402 22.35 -3.38 15.52
C ALA A 402 22.68 -1.95 15.06
N ALA A 403 23.75 -1.77 14.28
CA ALA A 403 24.13 -0.48 13.72
C ALA A 403 23.14 0.01 12.65
N VAL A 404 22.64 -0.89 11.80
CA VAL A 404 21.65 -0.61 10.76
C VAL A 404 20.28 -0.31 11.39
N GLU A 405 19.85 -1.06 12.41
CA GLU A 405 18.59 -0.76 13.10
C GLU A 405 18.64 0.59 13.84
N ALA A 406 19.74 0.89 14.53
CA ALA A 406 19.89 2.20 15.18
C ALA A 406 19.95 3.36 14.17
N ALA A 407 20.50 3.12 12.98
CA ALA A 407 20.47 4.07 11.88
C ALA A 407 19.05 4.35 11.40
N ARG A 408 18.29 3.29 11.20
CA ARG A 408 16.90 3.32 10.77
C ARG A 408 16.01 4.09 11.74
N GLU A 409 16.12 3.82 13.03
CA GLU A 409 15.38 4.54 14.07
C GLU A 409 15.65 6.06 14.02
N ARG A 410 16.90 6.47 13.81
CA ARG A 410 17.26 7.89 13.67
C ARG A 410 16.61 8.53 12.45
N VAL A 411 16.65 7.87 11.29
CA VAL A 411 16.01 8.38 10.08
C VAL A 411 14.49 8.49 10.27
N ILE A 412 13.84 7.47 10.84
CA ILE A 412 12.41 7.51 11.15
C ILE A 412 12.07 8.71 12.03
N ASN A 413 12.87 8.97 13.08
CA ASN A 413 12.63 10.08 13.99
C ASN A 413 12.79 11.44 13.30
N LEU A 414 13.81 11.60 12.45
CA LEU A 414 14.02 12.84 11.70
C LEU A 414 12.83 13.11 10.76
N VAL A 415 12.42 12.12 9.98
CA VAL A 415 11.24 12.17 9.11
C VAL A 415 10.01 12.53 9.90
N ASN A 416 9.80 11.86 11.02
CA ASN A 416 8.61 12.05 11.84
C ASN A 416 8.54 13.49 12.38
N ASN A 417 9.67 14.07 12.78
CA ASN A 417 9.76 15.47 13.21
C ASN A 417 9.49 16.44 12.07
N PHE A 418 10.02 16.18 10.87
CA PHE A 418 9.74 16.98 9.67
C PHE A 418 8.23 17.01 9.38
N PHE A 419 7.58 15.84 9.31
CA PHE A 419 6.14 15.78 9.08
C PHE A 419 5.37 16.49 10.20
N HIS A 420 5.75 16.29 11.46
CA HIS A 420 5.11 16.99 12.57
C HIS A 420 5.16 18.51 12.40
N GLU A 421 6.34 19.08 12.15
CA GLU A 421 6.55 20.52 11.99
C GLU A 421 5.69 21.10 10.85
N LYS A 422 5.70 20.43 9.69
CA LYS A 422 4.94 20.88 8.52
C LYS A 422 3.43 20.78 8.75
N LEU A 423 2.96 19.71 9.40
CA LEU A 423 1.53 19.50 9.69
C LEU A 423 0.99 20.54 10.69
N VAL A 424 1.72 20.81 11.79
CA VAL A 424 1.27 21.81 12.78
C VAL A 424 1.41 23.25 12.28
N GLY A 425 2.18 23.45 11.21
CA GLY A 425 2.32 24.72 10.51
C GLY A 425 1.02 25.23 9.87
N LEU A 426 0.06 24.34 9.57
CA LEU A 426 -1.27 24.70 9.08
C LEU A 426 -2.29 24.62 10.23
N PRO A 427 -2.90 25.73 10.68
CA PRO A 427 -3.74 25.72 11.89
C PRO A 427 -4.92 24.74 11.86
N SER A 428 -5.52 24.50 10.69
CA SER A 428 -6.65 23.57 10.58
C SER A 428 -6.24 22.10 10.64
N ILE A 429 -4.99 21.76 10.27
CA ILE A 429 -4.42 20.43 10.46
C ILE A 429 -3.96 20.28 11.91
N ALA A 430 -3.33 21.30 12.49
CA ALA A 430 -2.95 21.31 13.90
C ALA A 430 -4.16 21.02 14.82
N ALA A 431 -5.26 21.74 14.61
CA ALA A 431 -6.49 21.53 15.37
C ALA A 431 -7.06 20.11 15.19
N TYR A 432 -6.99 19.56 13.96
CA TYR A 432 -7.43 18.19 13.70
C TYR A 432 -6.54 17.14 14.39
N LEU A 433 -5.22 17.36 14.42
CA LEU A 433 -4.28 16.50 15.14
C LEU A 433 -4.50 16.56 16.66
N GLU A 434 -4.81 17.73 17.21
CA GLU A 434 -5.18 17.88 18.61
C GLU A 434 -6.45 17.09 18.94
N GLU A 435 -7.49 17.19 18.11
CA GLU A 435 -8.73 16.42 18.26
C GLU A 435 -8.46 14.91 18.22
N MET A 436 -7.70 14.45 17.23
CA MET A 436 -7.36 13.03 17.09
C MET A 436 -6.44 12.54 18.22
N GLY A 437 -5.61 13.40 18.79
CA GLY A 437 -4.72 13.09 19.92
C GLY A 437 -5.39 13.15 21.29
N ALA A 438 -6.53 13.84 21.42
CA ALA A 438 -7.22 14.06 22.69
C ALA A 438 -8.15 12.90 23.13
N GLY A 439 -8.34 11.88 22.30
CA GLY A 439 -9.20 10.73 22.59
C GLY A 439 -8.49 9.59 23.33
N GLU A 440 -8.62 9.55 24.66
CA GLU A 440 -8.55 8.30 25.46
C GLU A 440 -9.93 7.67 25.61
#